data_AF-A0A7J4GVU3-F1
#
_entry.id   AF-A0A7J4GVU3-F1
#
_cell.length_a   1.000
_cell.length_b   1.000
_cell.length_c   1.000
_cell.angle_alpha   90.00
_cell.angle_beta   90.00
_cell.angle_gamma   90.00
#
_symmetry.space_group_name_H-M   'P 1'
#
loop_
_entity.id
_entity.type
_entity.pdbx_description
1 polymer ?
#
loop_
_entity_poly.entity_id
_entity_poly.type
_entity_poly.pdbx_seq_one_letter_code
_entity_poly.pdbx_strand_id
1 'polypeptide(L)'
;MRFKLAILLSILLLASTLSSANPGGEGDEIRSMECGGSCHGDAGQNGISSASIELETSTDVWAGLLTTVTIHVNGSDPSSSRLVGAFLLSNDQGAKDTPAHDGWQIIADPNGGVSNYVELESPRATDELSFTWTLRAPAAGQHPLMGAVHHGSESGGVAYIGKSSLNQISVMEPPENLPRLSAEFSPPAKRDLGEELTITLQTENVDSFSVEYRLEGGTPIDLAVTDGKFTLPIAVNAGVIEWRALLEGEGPDQTTPWFRIVSQEPGWQVEEPTLMLQGFALLILCAGLVLMQRPASPEDELKQYDQTPLIPTEGIPVGWTMEQWQHFGQQYLDDLAGGGPI
;
A
#
# COMPACT_ATOMS: atom_id res chain seq x y z
N MET A 1 10.56 37.54 -6.25
CA MET A 1 10.73 36.14 -5.78
C MET A 1 9.63 35.71 -4.81
N ARG A 2 9.35 36.47 -3.75
CA ARG A 2 8.33 36.16 -2.72
C ARG A 2 6.90 35.95 -3.25
N PHE A 3 6.47 36.72 -4.24
CA PHE A 3 5.14 36.58 -4.87
C PHE A 3 5.00 35.29 -5.70
N LYS A 4 6.07 34.85 -6.38
CA LYS A 4 6.09 33.59 -7.13
C LYS A 4 6.09 32.38 -6.18
N LEU A 5 6.78 32.48 -5.04
CA LEU A 5 6.78 31.45 -4.00
C LEU A 5 5.40 31.34 -3.30
N ALA A 6 4.75 32.48 -3.04
CA ALA A 6 3.40 32.51 -2.50
C ALA A 6 2.38 31.88 -3.47
N ILE A 7 2.47 32.18 -4.77
CA ILE A 7 1.62 31.55 -5.79
C ILE A 7 1.88 30.04 -5.88
N LEU A 8 3.15 29.60 -5.82
CA LEU A 8 3.49 28.18 -5.83
C LEU A 8 2.92 27.45 -4.60
N LEU A 9 3.05 28.06 -3.40
CA LEU A 9 2.48 27.54 -2.15
C LEU A 9 0.95 27.54 -2.17
N SER A 10 0.31 28.56 -2.74
CA SER A 10 -1.14 28.61 -2.92
C SER A 10 -1.63 27.56 -3.93
N ILE A 11 -0.89 27.31 -5.01
CA ILE A 11 -1.20 26.23 -5.97
C ILE A 11 -1.03 24.85 -5.30
N LEU A 12 0.01 24.66 -4.48
CA LEU A 12 0.21 23.43 -3.70
C LEU A 12 -0.88 23.22 -2.63
N LEU A 13 -1.35 24.30 -1.98
CA LEU A 13 -2.48 24.27 -1.02
C LEU A 13 -3.85 24.12 -1.71
N LEU A 14 -4.00 24.58 -2.95
CA LEU A 14 -5.21 24.36 -3.76
C LEU A 14 -5.19 22.98 -4.45
N ALA A 15 -4.01 22.34 -4.53
CA ALA A 15 -3.83 20.97 -4.99
C ALA A 15 -4.00 19.92 -3.87
N SER A 16 -4.08 20.32 -2.59
CA SER A 16 -4.57 19.43 -1.54
C SER A 16 -6.09 19.34 -1.68
N THR A 17 -6.53 18.26 -2.31
CA THR A 17 -7.94 17.94 -2.56
C THR A 17 -8.75 17.94 -1.27
N LEU A 18 -9.92 18.60 -1.33
CA LEU A 18 -11.02 18.33 -0.41
C LEU A 18 -11.27 16.82 -0.38
N SER A 19 -11.48 16.27 0.82
CA SER A 19 -11.72 14.86 1.06
C SER A 19 -12.73 14.30 0.06
N SER A 20 -12.20 13.54 -0.88
CA SER A 20 -12.88 12.78 -1.91
C SER A 20 -12.34 11.37 -1.74
N ALA A 21 -13.19 10.34 -1.84
CA ALA A 21 -12.71 8.97 -1.91
C ALA A 21 -11.56 8.91 -2.94
N ASN A 22 -10.43 8.32 -2.57
CA ASN A 22 -9.27 8.28 -3.46
C ASN A 22 -9.71 7.69 -4.81
N PRO A 23 -9.51 8.38 -5.94
CA PRO A 23 -10.01 7.91 -7.24
C PRO A 23 -9.40 6.58 -7.69
N GLY A 24 -8.38 6.09 -6.98
CA GLY A 24 -7.72 4.80 -7.19
C GLY A 24 -7.96 3.77 -6.08
N GLY A 25 -8.96 3.96 -5.23
CA GLY A 25 -9.17 3.08 -4.08
C GLY A 25 -8.18 3.35 -2.95
N GLU A 26 -8.28 2.52 -1.93
CA GLU A 26 -7.64 2.63 -0.63
C GLU A 26 -6.55 1.59 -0.40
N GLY A 27 -6.50 0.57 -1.27
CA GLY A 27 -5.59 -0.56 -1.21
C GLY A 27 -5.97 -1.59 -0.15
N ASP A 28 -5.51 -2.83 -0.38
CA ASP A 28 -5.71 -3.95 0.53
C ASP A 28 -5.00 -3.71 1.87
N GLU A 29 -5.71 -3.82 2.99
CA GLU A 29 -5.11 -3.67 4.32
C GLU A 29 -5.98 -4.26 5.44
N ILE A 30 -5.40 -4.41 6.64
CA ILE A 30 -6.17 -4.72 7.84
C ILE A 30 -6.81 -3.43 8.38
N ARG A 31 -8.12 -3.29 8.24
CA ARG A 31 -8.85 -2.07 8.52
C ARG A 31 -10.18 -2.32 9.23
N SER A 32 -10.52 -1.39 10.11
CA SER A 32 -11.89 -1.24 10.61
C SER A 32 -12.76 -0.54 9.58
N MET A 33 -14.07 -0.86 9.59
CA MET A 33 -15.02 -0.34 8.61
C MET A 33 -15.17 1.18 8.69
N GLU A 34 -15.25 1.74 9.89
CA GLU A 34 -15.23 3.18 10.13
C GLU A 34 -13.80 3.65 10.41
N CYS A 35 -12.99 3.73 9.37
CA CYS A 35 -11.62 4.22 9.45
C CYS A 35 -11.50 5.76 9.60
N GLY A 36 -12.53 6.42 10.16
CA GLY A 36 -12.45 7.80 10.66
C GLY A 36 -11.99 8.86 9.66
N GLY A 37 -12.39 8.76 8.39
CA GLY A 37 -11.95 9.71 7.34
C GLY A 37 -10.76 9.25 6.50
N SER A 38 -10.14 8.12 6.86
CA SER A 38 -8.89 7.64 6.24
C SER A 38 -9.09 6.71 5.04
N CYS A 39 -10.29 6.14 4.83
CA CYS A 39 -10.60 5.34 3.64
C CYS A 39 -11.63 6.03 2.74
N HIS A 40 -12.55 6.76 3.34
CA HIS A 40 -13.47 7.69 2.69
C HIS A 40 -13.59 8.89 3.62
N GLY A 41 -14.15 10.01 3.18
CA GLY A 41 -14.25 11.23 4.01
C GLY A 41 -15.03 11.06 5.32
N ASP A 42 -15.56 12.15 5.86
CA ASP A 42 -16.35 12.07 7.11
C ASP A 42 -17.43 10.97 7.00
N ALA A 43 -17.44 10.03 7.95
CA ALA A 43 -18.32 8.85 7.92
C ALA A 43 -19.81 9.24 7.85
N GLY A 44 -20.15 10.43 8.35
CA GLY A 44 -21.50 11.01 8.24
C GLY A 44 -21.90 11.49 6.84
N GLN A 45 -21.00 11.44 5.85
CA GLN A 45 -21.24 11.87 4.47
C GLN A 45 -21.34 10.70 3.47
N ASN A 46 -21.29 9.46 3.95
CA ASN A 46 -21.40 8.28 3.09
C ASN A 46 -22.84 8.07 2.58
N GLY A 47 -22.95 7.68 1.32
CA GLY A 47 -24.17 7.15 0.73
C GLY A 47 -24.42 5.70 1.16
N ILE A 48 -25.66 5.23 0.96
CA ILE A 48 -26.04 3.83 1.21
C ILE A 48 -25.97 3.07 -0.11
N SER A 49 -25.13 2.04 -0.18
CA SER A 49 -25.01 1.17 -1.35
C SER A 49 -26.32 0.41 -1.61
N SER A 50 -26.69 0.29 -2.88
CA SER A 50 -27.77 -0.58 -3.34
C SER A 50 -27.35 -2.05 -3.45
N ALA A 51 -26.06 -2.35 -3.23
CA ALA A 51 -25.53 -3.69 -3.43
C ALA A 51 -26.21 -4.71 -2.50
N SER A 52 -26.58 -5.85 -3.07
CA SER A 52 -26.92 -7.05 -2.30
C SER A 52 -25.63 -7.76 -1.91
N ILE A 53 -25.48 -8.07 -0.63
CA ILE A 53 -24.27 -8.69 -0.07
C ILE A 53 -24.68 -9.95 0.67
N GLU A 54 -24.16 -11.09 0.23
CA GLU A 54 -24.41 -12.40 0.82
C GLU A 54 -23.09 -13.07 1.24
N LEU A 55 -23.11 -13.76 2.38
CA LEU A 55 -21.97 -14.53 2.87
C LEU A 55 -22.23 -16.02 2.66
N GLU A 56 -21.34 -16.66 1.91
CA GLU A 56 -21.24 -18.10 1.80
C GLU A 56 -20.14 -18.61 2.73
N THR A 57 -20.46 -19.63 3.52
CA THR A 57 -19.56 -20.24 4.51
C THR A 57 -19.67 -21.76 4.45
N SER A 58 -18.59 -22.48 4.78
CA SER A 58 -18.65 -23.93 4.94
C SER A 58 -19.67 -24.35 6.01
N THR A 59 -20.36 -25.48 5.79
CA THR A 59 -21.29 -26.07 6.77
C THR A 59 -20.58 -26.62 7.99
N ASP A 60 -19.42 -27.20 7.78
CA ASP A 60 -18.60 -27.83 8.81
C ASP A 60 -17.35 -26.97 9.02
N VAL A 61 -17.28 -26.33 10.19
CA VAL A 61 -16.13 -25.52 10.59
C VAL A 61 -15.58 -26.08 11.90
N TRP A 62 -14.34 -26.55 11.85
CA TRP A 62 -13.66 -27.15 12.98
C TRP A 62 -12.67 -26.18 13.61
N ALA A 63 -12.62 -26.13 14.93
CA ALA A 63 -11.73 -25.27 15.68
C ALA A 63 -10.27 -25.48 15.25
N GLY A 64 -9.55 -24.38 14.98
CA GLY A 64 -8.15 -24.38 14.56
C GLY A 64 -7.87 -24.86 13.13
N LEU A 65 -8.86 -25.38 12.40
CA LEU A 65 -8.71 -25.82 11.01
C LEU A 65 -9.00 -24.69 10.01
N LEU A 66 -8.56 -24.90 8.77
CA LEU A 66 -8.77 -23.97 7.67
C LEU A 66 -10.17 -24.11 7.10
N THR A 67 -10.82 -22.97 6.82
CA THR A 67 -12.12 -22.86 6.15
C THR A 67 -12.09 -21.68 5.18
N THR A 68 -13.13 -21.54 4.37
CA THR A 68 -13.32 -20.39 3.47
C THR A 68 -14.61 -19.66 3.75
N VAL A 69 -14.55 -18.33 3.57
CA VAL A 69 -15.71 -17.45 3.56
C VAL A 69 -15.69 -16.68 2.27
N THR A 70 -16.80 -16.72 1.52
CA THR A 70 -16.98 -15.97 0.29
C THR A 70 -18.05 -14.92 0.50
N ILE A 71 -17.76 -13.68 0.11
CA ILE A 71 -18.74 -12.60 0.03
C ILE A 71 -19.13 -12.43 -1.42
N HIS A 72 -20.42 -12.58 -1.72
CA HIS A 72 -21.01 -12.27 -3.02
C HIS A 72 -21.62 -10.88 -2.99
N VAL A 73 -21.25 -10.05 -3.96
CA VAL A 73 -21.68 -8.67 -4.08
C VAL A 73 -22.35 -8.50 -5.44
N ASN A 74 -23.58 -8.01 -5.46
CA ASN A 74 -24.34 -7.79 -6.69
C ASN A 74 -24.94 -6.38 -6.72
N GLY A 75 -24.80 -5.65 -7.84
CA GLY A 75 -25.46 -4.36 -8.06
C GLY A 75 -24.83 -3.19 -7.31
N SER A 76 -23.49 -3.13 -7.30
CA SER A 76 -22.72 -2.08 -6.61
C SER A 76 -22.56 -0.78 -7.40
N ASP A 77 -22.84 -0.74 -8.71
CA ASP A 77 -22.77 0.48 -9.56
C ASP A 77 -21.60 1.44 -9.21
N PRO A 78 -20.33 0.97 -9.26
CA PRO A 78 -19.18 1.75 -8.82
C PRO A 78 -18.89 2.93 -9.77
N SER A 79 -18.05 3.86 -9.29
CA SER A 79 -17.54 4.98 -10.08
C SER A 79 -16.78 4.55 -11.34
N SER A 80 -16.35 5.51 -12.16
CA SER A 80 -15.55 5.24 -13.37
C SER A 80 -14.26 4.42 -13.15
N SER A 81 -13.69 4.40 -11.93
CA SER A 81 -12.56 3.52 -11.58
C SER A 81 -12.94 2.05 -11.43
N ARG A 82 -14.24 1.76 -11.29
CA ARG A 82 -14.85 0.43 -11.13
C ARG A 82 -14.32 -0.36 -9.94
N LEU A 83 -13.66 0.29 -9.00
CA LEU A 83 -13.16 -0.34 -7.79
C LEU A 83 -14.30 -0.55 -6.79
N VAL A 84 -14.37 -1.78 -6.28
CA VAL A 84 -15.24 -2.18 -5.18
C VAL A 84 -14.33 -2.78 -4.11
N GLY A 85 -14.30 -2.12 -2.97
CA GLY A 85 -13.67 -2.65 -1.77
C GLY A 85 -14.64 -3.52 -0.98
N ALA A 86 -14.17 -4.65 -0.47
CA ALA A 86 -14.95 -5.52 0.39
C ALA A 86 -14.24 -5.72 1.73
N PHE A 87 -15.00 -5.62 2.81
CA PHE A 87 -14.58 -5.98 4.16
C PHE A 87 -15.18 -7.32 4.56
N LEU A 88 -14.35 -8.16 5.14
CA LEU A 88 -14.78 -9.21 6.06
C LEU A 88 -14.67 -8.68 7.50
N LEU A 89 -15.76 -8.74 8.25
CA LEU A 89 -15.90 -8.16 9.60
C LEU A 89 -16.50 -9.16 10.59
N SER A 90 -16.23 -8.97 11.87
CA SER A 90 -16.82 -9.75 12.98
C SER A 90 -18.05 -9.09 13.62
N ASN A 91 -18.26 -7.79 13.39
CA ASN A 91 -19.43 -7.07 13.89
C ASN A 91 -19.67 -5.77 13.10
N ASP A 92 -20.74 -5.05 13.43
CA ASP A 92 -21.20 -3.85 12.72
C ASP A 92 -20.82 -2.52 13.42
N GLN A 93 -19.99 -2.56 14.47
CA GLN A 93 -19.73 -1.42 15.36
C GLN A 93 -18.79 -0.36 14.77
N GLY A 94 -18.21 -0.62 13.60
CA GLY A 94 -17.34 0.32 12.88
C GLY A 94 -15.89 0.38 13.38
N ALA A 95 -15.63 -0.09 14.59
CA ALA A 95 -14.28 -0.21 15.16
C ALA A 95 -14.13 -1.52 15.93
N LYS A 96 -12.90 -2.07 15.95
CA LYS A 96 -12.62 -3.38 16.56
C LYS A 96 -13.54 -4.50 16.02
N ASP A 97 -13.74 -4.43 14.73
CA ASP A 97 -14.67 -5.20 13.92
C ASP A 97 -13.94 -6.12 12.93
N THR A 98 -12.62 -6.22 13.01
CA THR A 98 -11.88 -7.17 12.16
C THR A 98 -12.09 -8.62 12.65
N PRO A 99 -11.95 -9.63 11.78
CA PRO A 99 -12.09 -11.04 12.17
C PRO A 99 -11.17 -11.46 13.32
N ALA A 100 -9.97 -10.87 13.38
CA ALA A 100 -8.98 -11.13 14.44
C ALA A 100 -9.48 -10.77 15.85
N HIS A 101 -10.40 -9.81 15.99
CA HIS A 101 -10.98 -9.47 17.30
C HIS A 101 -11.89 -10.58 17.85
N ASP A 102 -12.36 -11.47 16.98
CA ASP A 102 -13.19 -12.63 17.35
C ASP A 102 -12.42 -13.97 17.16
N GLY A 103 -11.09 -13.90 17.08
CA GLY A 103 -10.20 -15.06 17.08
C GLY A 103 -9.95 -15.70 15.71
N TRP A 104 -10.57 -15.21 14.64
CA TRP A 104 -10.27 -15.68 13.28
C TRP A 104 -8.91 -15.18 12.82
N GLN A 105 -8.16 -16.04 12.13
CA GLN A 105 -6.92 -15.64 11.46
C GLN A 105 -7.11 -15.68 9.95
N ILE A 106 -6.82 -14.57 9.26
CA ILE A 106 -6.79 -14.56 7.80
C ILE A 106 -5.47 -15.18 7.33
N ILE A 107 -5.58 -16.23 6.53
CA ILE A 107 -4.45 -16.98 5.97
C ILE A 107 -4.19 -16.53 4.53
N ALA A 108 -5.26 -16.30 3.77
CA ALA A 108 -5.20 -15.72 2.44
C ALA A 108 -6.44 -14.85 2.21
N ASP A 109 -6.24 -13.63 1.70
CA ASP A 109 -7.30 -12.77 1.21
C ASP A 109 -7.55 -12.99 -0.30
N PRO A 110 -8.57 -12.34 -0.89
CA PRO A 110 -8.90 -12.51 -2.31
C PRO A 110 -7.77 -12.19 -3.29
N ASN A 111 -6.81 -11.34 -2.90
CA ASN A 111 -5.64 -10.94 -3.70
C ASN A 111 -4.36 -11.68 -3.27
N GLY A 112 -4.48 -12.70 -2.41
CA GLY A 112 -3.39 -13.54 -1.91
C GLY A 112 -2.56 -12.90 -0.79
N GLY A 113 -3.01 -11.78 -0.22
CA GLY A 113 -2.47 -11.17 1.00
C GLY A 113 -3.11 -11.74 2.26
N VAL A 114 -3.14 -10.96 3.35
CA VAL A 114 -3.72 -11.34 4.65
C VAL A 114 -4.64 -10.25 5.22
N SER A 115 -5.22 -9.44 4.33
CA SER A 115 -6.04 -8.28 4.69
C SER A 115 -7.51 -8.64 4.86
N ASN A 116 -8.20 -7.97 5.80
CA ASN A 116 -9.66 -8.11 5.92
C ASN A 116 -10.43 -7.14 5.00
N TYR A 117 -9.76 -6.11 4.50
CA TYR A 117 -10.25 -5.25 3.43
C TYR A 117 -9.44 -5.49 2.16
N VAL A 118 -10.12 -5.72 1.05
CA VAL A 118 -9.48 -5.85 -0.27
C VAL A 118 -10.28 -5.14 -1.34
N GLU A 119 -9.61 -4.72 -2.40
CA GLU A 119 -10.24 -4.09 -3.55
C GLU A 119 -10.11 -4.94 -4.80
N LEU A 120 -11.21 -5.04 -5.56
CA LEU A 120 -11.25 -5.65 -6.88
C LEU A 120 -11.88 -4.67 -7.88
N GLU A 121 -11.43 -4.76 -9.13
CA GLU A 121 -12.10 -4.07 -10.23
C GLU A 121 -13.36 -4.86 -10.65
N SER A 122 -14.53 -4.27 -10.47
CA SER A 122 -15.81 -4.82 -10.91
C SER A 122 -15.79 -5.07 -12.42
N PRO A 123 -16.05 -6.29 -12.93
CA PRO A 123 -16.07 -6.61 -14.35
C PRO A 123 -17.06 -5.75 -15.16
N ARG A 124 -16.86 -5.66 -16.47
CA ARG A 124 -17.65 -4.77 -17.35
C ARG A 124 -18.89 -5.46 -17.90
N ALA A 125 -18.89 -6.79 -17.80
CA ALA A 125 -19.88 -7.68 -18.38
C ALA A 125 -20.86 -8.24 -17.34
N THR A 126 -20.57 -8.05 -16.05
CA THR A 126 -21.38 -8.53 -14.92
C THR A 126 -21.24 -7.53 -13.77
N ASP A 127 -22.32 -7.39 -13.00
CA ASP A 127 -22.36 -6.59 -11.77
C ASP A 127 -22.12 -7.46 -10.52
N GLU A 128 -21.66 -8.70 -10.72
CA GLU A 128 -21.35 -9.67 -9.68
C GLU A 128 -19.85 -9.74 -9.40
N LEU A 129 -19.50 -9.66 -8.12
CA LEU A 129 -18.15 -9.80 -7.59
C LEU A 129 -18.16 -10.80 -6.44
N SER A 130 -17.14 -11.66 -6.40
CA SER A 130 -16.94 -12.62 -5.31
C SER A 130 -15.59 -12.40 -4.65
N PHE A 131 -15.59 -12.32 -3.32
CA PHE A 131 -14.40 -12.13 -2.50
C PHE A 131 -14.26 -13.31 -1.55
N THR A 132 -13.25 -14.16 -1.76
CA THR A 132 -13.02 -15.36 -0.93
C THR A 132 -11.79 -15.21 -0.05
N TRP A 133 -11.98 -15.34 1.27
CA TRP A 133 -10.92 -15.45 2.26
C TRP A 133 -10.74 -16.90 2.69
N THR A 134 -9.49 -17.32 2.85
CA THR A 134 -9.13 -18.51 3.63
C THR A 134 -8.83 -18.10 5.06
N LEU A 135 -9.53 -18.71 6.01
CA LEU A 135 -9.43 -18.41 7.44
C LEU A 135 -9.01 -19.64 8.23
N ARG A 136 -8.28 -19.42 9.32
CA ARG A 136 -8.19 -20.40 10.41
C ARG A 136 -9.28 -20.09 11.43
N ALA A 137 -10.07 -21.11 11.75
CA ALA A 137 -11.18 -20.97 12.69
C ALA A 137 -10.68 -20.79 14.14
N PRO A 138 -11.41 -20.01 14.96
CA PRO A 138 -11.15 -19.86 16.39
C PRO A 138 -11.46 -21.14 17.18
N ALA A 139 -11.49 -21.05 18.52
CA ALA A 139 -11.97 -22.13 19.38
C ALA A 139 -13.45 -22.46 19.10
N ALA A 140 -13.92 -23.63 19.57
CA ALA A 140 -15.32 -24.00 19.39
C ALA A 140 -16.27 -23.00 20.06
N GLY A 141 -17.34 -22.63 19.35
CA GLY A 141 -18.22 -21.53 19.75
C GLY A 141 -19.09 -21.01 18.62
N GLN A 142 -19.83 -19.94 18.90
CA GLN A 142 -20.55 -19.17 17.88
C GLN A 142 -19.77 -17.90 17.58
N HIS A 143 -19.45 -17.71 16.30
CA HIS A 143 -18.59 -16.63 15.85
C HIS A 143 -19.27 -15.86 14.73
N PRO A 144 -19.63 -14.58 14.94
CA PRO A 144 -20.22 -13.76 13.90
C PRO A 144 -19.22 -13.38 12.82
N LEU A 145 -19.65 -13.45 11.55
CA LEU A 145 -19.01 -12.77 10.43
C LEU A 145 -20.05 -12.03 9.58
N MET A 146 -19.64 -10.93 8.97
CA MET A 146 -20.43 -10.19 8.00
C MET A 146 -19.54 -9.60 6.91
N GLY A 147 -20.18 -9.24 5.81
CA GLY A 147 -19.57 -8.55 4.69
C GLY A 147 -20.00 -7.10 4.66
N ALA A 148 -19.09 -6.22 4.28
CA ALA A 148 -19.43 -4.86 3.90
C ALA A 148 -18.72 -4.50 2.60
N VAL A 149 -19.30 -3.60 1.83
CA VAL A 149 -18.71 -3.12 0.57
C VAL A 149 -18.64 -1.62 0.54
N HIS A 150 -17.55 -1.12 0.00
CA HIS A 150 -17.27 0.29 -0.19
C HIS A 150 -16.98 0.54 -1.66
N HIS A 151 -17.61 1.55 -2.25
CA HIS A 151 -17.33 1.97 -3.62
C HIS A 151 -17.64 3.46 -3.82
N GLY A 152 -17.06 4.07 -4.85
CA GLY A 152 -17.44 5.43 -5.24
C GLY A 152 -18.78 5.43 -6.00
N SER A 153 -19.50 6.55 -5.95
CA SER A 153 -20.69 6.78 -6.78
C SER A 153 -20.36 6.86 -8.28
N GLU A 154 -21.31 6.49 -9.13
CA GLU A 154 -21.20 6.64 -10.59
C GLU A 154 -20.82 8.08 -11.00
N SER A 155 -21.47 9.08 -10.38
CA SER A 155 -21.22 10.51 -10.61
C SER A 155 -19.93 11.04 -9.95
N GLY A 156 -19.26 10.23 -9.15
CA GLY A 156 -18.09 10.59 -8.35
C GLY A 156 -18.43 11.45 -7.11
N GLY A 157 -17.45 11.54 -6.21
CA GLY A 157 -17.49 12.48 -5.08
C GLY A 157 -18.22 12.00 -3.82
N VAL A 158 -18.93 10.86 -3.85
CA VAL A 158 -19.58 10.26 -2.68
C VAL A 158 -19.11 8.81 -2.54
N ALA A 159 -18.73 8.41 -1.33
CA ALA A 159 -18.45 7.03 -1.00
C ALA A 159 -19.74 6.34 -0.53
N TYR A 160 -19.99 5.14 -1.02
CA TYR A 160 -21.16 4.34 -0.71
C TYR A 160 -20.76 3.14 0.11
N ILE A 161 -21.55 2.84 1.15
CA ILE A 161 -21.33 1.69 2.04
C ILE A 161 -22.56 0.79 2.01
N GLY A 162 -22.35 -0.49 1.80
CA GLY A 162 -23.34 -1.55 1.98
C GLY A 162 -22.88 -2.55 3.04
N LYS A 163 -23.81 -3.17 3.76
CA LYS A 163 -23.52 -4.19 4.77
C LYS A 163 -24.48 -5.38 4.59
N SER A 164 -23.97 -6.60 4.75
CA SER A 164 -24.81 -7.80 4.86
C SER A 164 -25.47 -7.88 6.24
N SER A 165 -26.33 -8.87 6.44
CA SER A 165 -26.67 -9.33 7.79
C SER A 165 -25.46 -10.02 8.45
N LEU A 166 -25.47 -10.06 9.78
CA LEU A 166 -24.50 -10.81 10.57
C LEU A 166 -24.84 -12.31 10.49
N ASN A 167 -23.89 -13.12 10.01
CA ASN A 167 -24.01 -14.58 9.95
C ASN A 167 -23.30 -15.22 11.15
N GLN A 168 -23.98 -16.08 11.89
CA GLN A 168 -23.41 -16.78 13.06
C GLN A 168 -22.83 -18.12 12.61
N ILE A 169 -21.51 -18.24 12.66
CA ILE A 169 -20.81 -19.46 12.28
C ILE A 169 -20.60 -20.33 13.52
N SER A 170 -21.09 -21.56 13.46
CA SER A 170 -20.91 -22.55 14.51
C SER A 170 -19.58 -23.30 14.31
N VAL A 171 -18.60 -23.02 15.17
CA VAL A 171 -17.32 -23.72 15.20
C VAL A 171 -17.40 -24.90 16.17
N MET A 172 -17.02 -26.08 15.69
CA MET A 172 -17.09 -27.35 16.44
C MET A 172 -15.70 -27.83 16.84
N GLU A 173 -15.62 -28.59 17.94
CA GLU A 173 -14.37 -29.28 18.29
C GLU A 173 -14.10 -30.42 17.31
N PRO A 174 -12.89 -30.52 16.72
CA PRO A 174 -12.56 -31.62 15.82
C PRO A 174 -12.49 -32.95 16.59
N PRO A 175 -13.04 -34.06 16.05
CA PRO A 175 -12.78 -35.40 16.56
C PRO A 175 -11.27 -35.70 16.63
N GLU A 176 -10.84 -36.50 17.60
CA GLU A 176 -9.41 -36.81 17.83
C GLU A 176 -8.74 -37.46 16.61
N ASN A 177 -9.47 -38.32 15.90
CA ASN A 177 -9.01 -39.07 14.73
C ASN A 177 -9.42 -38.42 13.40
N LEU A 178 -9.84 -37.14 13.40
CA LEU A 178 -10.24 -36.45 12.17
C LEU A 178 -9.04 -36.32 11.20
N PRO A 179 -9.11 -36.85 9.97
CA PRO A 179 -8.10 -36.65 8.95
C PRO A 179 -8.02 -35.17 8.59
N ARG A 180 -6.85 -34.55 8.74
CA ARG A 180 -6.72 -33.09 8.59
C ARG A 180 -5.34 -32.64 8.12
N LEU A 181 -5.28 -31.41 7.62
CA LEU A 181 -3.99 -30.72 7.47
C LEU A 181 -3.42 -30.42 8.86
N SER A 182 -2.10 -30.47 8.98
CA SER A 182 -1.44 -30.15 10.24
C SER A 182 -1.74 -28.71 10.66
N ALA A 183 -1.80 -28.46 11.97
CA ALA A 183 -2.05 -27.13 12.52
C ALA A 183 -1.07 -26.06 11.99
N GLU A 184 0.18 -26.46 11.75
CA GLU A 184 1.25 -25.58 11.25
C GLU A 184 1.23 -25.37 9.73
N PHE A 185 0.40 -26.12 9.01
CA PHE A 185 0.30 -25.98 7.57
C PHE A 185 -0.34 -24.63 7.20
N SER A 186 0.32 -23.90 6.31
CA SER A 186 -0.19 -22.68 5.69
C SER A 186 -0.10 -22.82 4.17
N PRO A 187 -1.24 -22.85 3.44
CA PRO A 187 -1.22 -22.96 1.99
C PRO A 187 -0.58 -21.70 1.38
N PRO A 188 0.21 -21.83 0.31
CA PRO A 188 0.66 -20.66 -0.44
C PRO A 188 -0.54 -19.95 -1.05
N ALA A 189 -0.51 -18.62 -1.05
CA ALA A 189 -1.58 -17.77 -1.59
C ALA A 189 -1.19 -17.05 -2.89
N LYS A 190 0.10 -17.05 -3.24
CA LYS A 190 0.66 -16.37 -4.42
C LYS A 190 1.68 -17.24 -5.14
N ARG A 191 1.84 -16.99 -6.43
CA ARG A 191 2.92 -17.52 -7.26
C ARG A 191 3.26 -16.54 -8.37
N ASP A 192 4.51 -16.60 -8.85
CA ASP A 192 4.95 -15.80 -9.98
C ASP A 192 4.66 -16.51 -11.32
N LEU A 193 4.47 -15.73 -12.38
CA LEU A 193 4.28 -16.27 -13.73
C LEU A 193 5.54 -16.99 -14.22
N GLY A 194 5.33 -18.11 -14.91
CA GLY A 194 6.41 -18.92 -15.48
C GLY A 194 7.08 -19.86 -14.49
N GLU A 195 6.73 -19.83 -13.21
CA GLU A 195 7.31 -20.68 -12.19
C GLU A 195 6.47 -21.93 -11.89
N GLU A 196 7.16 -23.01 -11.57
CA GLU A 196 6.58 -24.25 -11.09
C GLU A 196 6.39 -24.15 -9.57
N LEU A 197 5.18 -24.46 -9.07
CA LEU A 197 4.87 -24.43 -7.65
C LEU A 197 4.57 -25.85 -7.15
N THR A 198 5.52 -26.42 -6.43
CA THR A 198 5.37 -27.70 -5.73
C THR A 198 4.95 -27.46 -4.28
N ILE A 199 3.86 -28.09 -3.85
CA ILE A 199 3.32 -28.02 -2.50
C ILE A 199 3.58 -29.36 -1.81
N THR A 200 4.11 -29.31 -0.59
CA THR A 200 4.24 -30.49 0.29
C THR A 200 3.16 -30.41 1.34
N LEU A 201 2.24 -31.37 1.37
CA LEU A 201 1.20 -31.41 2.41
C LEU A 201 1.74 -32.01 3.69
N GLN A 202 1.42 -31.35 4.79
CA GLN A 202 1.63 -31.85 6.14
C GLN A 202 0.27 -32.17 6.72
N THR A 203 0.08 -33.42 7.13
CA THR A 203 -1.22 -33.96 7.54
C THR A 203 -1.13 -34.66 8.89
N GLU A 204 -2.28 -34.80 9.55
CA GLU A 204 -2.48 -35.51 10.81
C GLU A 204 -3.67 -36.47 10.65
N ASN A 205 -3.54 -37.71 11.15
CA ASN A 205 -4.56 -38.75 11.05
C ASN A 205 -5.02 -39.05 9.60
N VAL A 206 -4.14 -38.89 8.61
CA VAL A 206 -4.41 -39.16 7.20
C VAL A 206 -3.64 -40.40 6.76
N ASP A 207 -4.35 -41.40 6.23
CA ASP A 207 -3.78 -42.61 5.64
C ASP A 207 -3.47 -42.41 4.15
N SER A 208 -4.38 -41.75 3.44
CA SER A 208 -4.26 -41.39 2.03
C SER A 208 -4.92 -40.04 1.75
N PHE A 209 -4.43 -39.36 0.73
CA PHE A 209 -5.10 -38.17 0.21
C PHE A 209 -4.97 -38.08 -1.31
N SER A 210 -5.95 -37.44 -1.93
CA SER A 210 -5.87 -36.95 -3.30
C SER A 210 -5.93 -35.43 -3.32
N VAL A 211 -5.45 -34.84 -4.40
CA VAL A 211 -5.48 -33.39 -4.61
C VAL A 211 -6.07 -33.12 -5.97
N GLU A 212 -6.96 -32.15 -6.02
CA GLU A 212 -7.53 -31.66 -7.27
C GLU A 212 -7.39 -30.14 -7.37
N TYR A 213 -7.32 -29.65 -8.60
CA TYR A 213 -7.28 -28.23 -8.89
C TYR A 213 -8.31 -27.84 -9.93
N ARG A 214 -8.67 -26.56 -9.97
CA ARG A 214 -9.46 -25.97 -11.04
C ARG A 214 -8.97 -24.55 -11.31
N LEU A 215 -9.22 -24.07 -12.52
CA LEU A 215 -9.28 -22.62 -12.76
C LEU A 215 -10.60 -22.10 -12.19
N GLU A 216 -10.66 -20.81 -11.87
CA GLU A 216 -11.85 -20.17 -11.31
C GLU A 216 -13.14 -20.53 -12.09
N GLY A 217 -14.12 -21.11 -11.39
CA GLY A 217 -15.39 -21.57 -11.98
C GLY A 217 -15.29 -22.82 -12.89
N GLY A 218 -14.11 -23.43 -13.02
CA GLY A 218 -13.85 -24.59 -13.87
C GLY A 218 -14.17 -25.93 -13.22
N THR A 219 -14.09 -27.00 -14.03
CA THR A 219 -14.22 -28.38 -13.54
C THR A 219 -12.93 -28.81 -12.81
N PRO A 220 -13.04 -29.48 -11.65
CA PRO A 220 -11.88 -30.05 -10.96
C PRO A 220 -11.12 -31.08 -11.79
N ILE A 221 -9.79 -31.09 -11.64
CA ILE A 221 -8.83 -31.97 -12.31
C ILE A 221 -7.90 -32.55 -11.25
N ASP A 222 -7.74 -33.87 -11.23
CA ASP A 222 -6.83 -34.56 -10.31
C ASP A 222 -5.36 -34.23 -10.58
N LEU A 223 -4.59 -34.11 -9.50
CA LEU A 223 -3.13 -33.98 -9.52
C LEU A 223 -2.47 -35.27 -9.04
N ALA A 224 -1.36 -35.62 -9.68
CA ALA A 224 -0.51 -36.69 -9.21
C ALA A 224 0.17 -36.28 -7.90
N VAL A 225 -0.02 -37.10 -6.87
CA VAL A 225 0.66 -36.97 -5.58
C VAL A 225 1.78 -38.00 -5.50
N THR A 226 2.99 -37.57 -5.15
CA THR A 226 4.14 -38.47 -4.93
C THR A 226 4.91 -37.99 -3.70
N ASP A 227 5.15 -38.90 -2.76
CA ASP A 227 5.83 -38.61 -1.48
C ASP A 227 5.23 -37.41 -0.72
N GLY A 228 3.89 -37.30 -0.70
CA GLY A 228 3.18 -36.21 -0.03
C GLY A 228 3.23 -34.86 -0.76
N LYS A 229 3.75 -34.83 -1.99
CA LYS A 229 3.92 -33.62 -2.79
C LYS A 229 3.09 -33.66 -4.06
N PHE A 230 2.66 -32.49 -4.50
CA PHE A 230 2.03 -32.29 -5.79
C PHE A 230 2.51 -30.97 -6.40
N THR A 231 2.40 -30.86 -7.71
CA THR A 231 2.81 -29.66 -8.44
C THR A 231 1.66 -29.09 -9.24
N LEU A 232 1.45 -27.77 -9.10
CA LEU A 232 0.45 -27.05 -9.88
C LEU A 232 0.98 -26.72 -11.29
N PRO A 233 0.13 -26.73 -12.33
CA PRO A 233 0.53 -26.32 -13.67
C PRO A 233 1.07 -24.88 -13.68
N ILE A 234 2.13 -24.63 -14.45
CA ILE A 234 2.76 -23.32 -14.57
C ILE A 234 1.75 -22.25 -15.02
N ALA A 235 1.73 -21.10 -14.35
CA ALA A 235 0.94 -19.96 -14.77
C ALA A 235 1.63 -19.24 -15.94
N VAL A 236 0.93 -19.12 -17.07
CA VAL A 236 1.40 -18.31 -18.21
C VAL A 236 0.76 -16.92 -18.28
N ASN A 237 -0.36 -16.73 -17.56
CA ASN A 237 -1.08 -15.46 -17.47
C ASN A 237 -1.45 -15.20 -16.00
N ALA A 238 -1.66 -13.93 -15.65
CA ALA A 238 -2.22 -13.56 -14.37
C ALA A 238 -3.62 -14.17 -14.20
N GLY A 239 -3.97 -14.55 -12.97
CA GLY A 239 -5.25 -15.17 -12.66
C GLY A 239 -5.18 -16.09 -11.44
N VAL A 240 -6.30 -16.74 -11.14
CA VAL A 240 -6.45 -17.56 -9.94
C VAL A 240 -6.52 -19.04 -10.33
N ILE A 241 -5.74 -19.84 -9.62
CA ILE A 241 -5.88 -21.30 -9.58
C ILE A 241 -6.37 -21.67 -8.18
N GLU A 242 -7.31 -22.62 -8.11
CA GLU A 242 -7.82 -23.14 -6.86
C GLU A 242 -7.44 -24.60 -6.74
N TRP A 243 -7.09 -25.05 -5.53
CA TRP A 243 -6.85 -26.46 -5.26
C TRP A 243 -7.43 -26.87 -3.91
N ARG A 244 -7.72 -28.16 -3.75
CA ARG A 244 -8.13 -28.74 -2.47
C ARG A 244 -7.64 -30.17 -2.35
N ALA A 245 -7.60 -30.67 -1.12
CA ALA A 245 -7.27 -32.06 -0.82
C ALA A 245 -8.50 -32.80 -0.28
N LEU A 246 -8.63 -34.06 -0.67
CA LEU A 246 -9.56 -35.02 -0.08
C LEU A 246 -8.73 -35.94 0.81
N LEU A 247 -9.09 -35.99 2.09
CA LEU A 247 -8.30 -36.63 3.15
C LEU A 247 -9.09 -37.83 3.70
N GLU A 248 -8.45 -38.99 3.68
CA GLU A 248 -9.00 -40.24 4.19
C GLU A 248 -8.15 -40.74 5.37
N GLY A 249 -8.79 -41.37 6.35
CA GLY A 249 -8.13 -41.96 7.50
C GLY A 249 -9.10 -42.78 8.36
N GLU A 250 -8.79 -42.97 9.63
CA GLU A 250 -9.67 -43.71 10.56
C GLU A 250 -10.96 -42.94 10.90
N GLY A 251 -10.90 -41.61 10.93
CA GLY A 251 -12.04 -40.73 11.17
C GLY A 251 -12.90 -40.51 9.92
N PRO A 252 -13.93 -39.64 10.00
CA PRO A 252 -14.74 -39.31 8.84
C PRO A 252 -13.92 -38.54 7.79
N ASP A 253 -14.01 -38.97 6.53
CA ASP A 253 -13.33 -38.33 5.40
C ASP A 253 -13.55 -36.81 5.39
N GLN A 254 -12.49 -36.07 5.10
CA GLN A 254 -12.54 -34.61 5.04
C GLN A 254 -12.21 -34.10 3.64
N THR A 255 -12.88 -33.02 3.24
CA THR A 255 -12.50 -32.25 2.06
C THR A 255 -12.07 -30.88 2.55
N THR A 256 -10.84 -30.46 2.21
CA THR A 256 -10.38 -29.12 2.56
C THR A 256 -11.18 -28.07 1.77
N PRO A 257 -11.22 -26.81 2.23
CA PRO A 257 -11.70 -25.73 1.38
C PRO A 257 -10.85 -25.62 0.09
N TRP A 258 -11.39 -24.89 -0.88
CA TRP A 258 -10.63 -24.46 -2.05
C TRP A 258 -9.62 -23.38 -1.64
N PHE A 259 -8.34 -23.72 -1.68
CA PHE A 259 -7.25 -22.77 -1.47
C PHE A 259 -6.95 -22.04 -2.78
N ARG A 260 -6.97 -20.71 -2.72
CA ARG A 260 -6.74 -19.84 -3.88
C ARG A 260 -5.28 -19.43 -3.95
N ILE A 261 -4.70 -19.54 -5.14
CA ILE A 261 -3.36 -19.03 -5.45
C ILE A 261 -3.48 -17.99 -6.56
N VAL A 262 -3.08 -16.76 -6.24
CA VAL A 262 -3.03 -15.66 -7.20
C VAL A 262 -1.71 -15.74 -7.97
N SER A 263 -1.83 -15.85 -9.28
CA SER A 263 -0.70 -15.82 -10.21
C SER A 263 -0.47 -14.37 -10.62
N GLN A 264 0.71 -13.83 -10.34
CA GLN A 264 1.04 -12.43 -10.58
C GLN A 264 2.37 -12.30 -11.34
N GLU A 265 2.54 -11.19 -12.04
CA GLU A 265 3.85 -10.86 -12.60
C GLU A 265 4.88 -10.76 -11.46
N PRO A 266 6.12 -11.24 -11.67
CA PRO A 266 7.17 -11.07 -10.68
C PRO A 266 7.31 -9.59 -10.33
N GLY A 267 7.30 -9.28 -9.03
CA GLY A 267 7.49 -7.91 -8.59
C GLY A 267 8.81 -7.35 -9.11
N TRP A 268 8.82 -6.06 -9.47
CA TRP A 268 10.08 -5.37 -9.76
C TRP A 268 10.96 -5.40 -8.51
N GLN A 269 12.07 -6.15 -8.55
CA GLN A 269 13.08 -6.06 -7.51
C GLN A 269 13.85 -4.75 -7.70
N VAL A 270 13.36 -3.67 -7.08
CA VAL A 270 14.16 -2.45 -6.96
C VAL A 270 15.22 -2.73 -5.91
N GLU A 271 16.47 -2.91 -6.35
CA GLU A 271 17.58 -3.08 -5.43
C GLU A 271 17.69 -1.84 -4.52
N GLU A 272 17.58 -2.06 -3.20
CA GLU A 272 17.63 -1.03 -2.16
C GLU A 272 18.79 -0.02 -2.33
N PRO A 273 20.02 -0.43 -2.74
CA PRO A 273 21.10 0.49 -3.04
C PRO A 273 20.79 1.48 -4.17
N THR A 274 20.03 1.07 -5.18
CA THR A 274 19.65 1.90 -6.33
C THR A 274 18.66 2.98 -5.91
N LEU A 275 17.68 2.61 -5.08
CA LEU A 275 16.72 3.55 -4.50
C LEU A 275 17.41 4.56 -3.57
N MET A 276 18.33 4.09 -2.72
CA MET A 276 19.14 4.96 -1.86
C MET A 276 19.99 5.92 -2.69
N LEU A 277 20.65 5.46 -3.75
CA LEU A 277 21.47 6.29 -4.63
C LEU A 277 20.65 7.39 -5.31
N GLN A 278 19.44 7.05 -5.78
CA GLN A 278 18.52 8.01 -6.38
C GLN A 278 18.02 9.04 -5.35
N GLY A 279 17.75 8.61 -4.12
CA GLY A 279 17.43 9.51 -2.99
C GLY A 279 18.58 10.47 -2.64
N PHE A 280 19.82 9.97 -2.59
CA PHE A 280 21.02 10.79 -2.37
C PHE A 280 21.25 11.82 -3.48
N ALA A 281 21.06 11.42 -4.74
CA ALA A 281 21.19 12.32 -5.88
C ALA A 281 20.19 13.48 -5.80
N LEU A 282 18.94 13.19 -5.42
CA LEU A 282 17.91 14.21 -5.23
C LEU A 282 18.23 15.15 -4.06
N LEU A 283 18.75 14.62 -2.95
CA LEU A 283 19.18 15.42 -1.80
C LEU A 283 20.31 16.39 -2.18
N ILE A 284 21.31 15.93 -2.92
CA ILE A 284 22.43 16.76 -3.39
C ILE A 284 21.94 17.85 -4.35
N LEU A 285 21.03 17.51 -5.27
CA LEU A 285 20.42 18.47 -6.19
C LEU A 285 19.69 19.58 -5.43
N CYS A 286 18.84 19.22 -4.47
CA CYS A 286 18.12 20.18 -3.64
C CYS A 286 19.06 21.05 -2.80
N ALA A 287 20.09 20.46 -2.18
CA ALA A 287 21.10 21.21 -1.42
C ALA A 287 21.87 22.20 -2.31
N GLY A 288 22.25 21.77 -3.53
CA GLY A 288 22.92 22.63 -4.51
C GLY A 288 22.06 23.83 -4.92
N LEU A 289 20.76 23.60 -5.20
CA LEU A 289 19.83 24.68 -5.55
C LEU A 289 19.65 25.69 -4.40
N VAL A 290 19.62 25.24 -3.15
CA VAL A 290 19.55 26.12 -1.97
C VAL A 290 20.83 26.96 -1.82
N LEU A 291 22.00 26.34 -2.00
CA LEU A 291 23.29 27.03 -1.95
C LEU A 291 23.45 28.05 -3.09
N MET A 292 22.88 27.79 -4.27
CA MET A 292 22.87 28.74 -5.39
C MET A 292 21.95 29.96 -5.17
N GLN A 293 21.02 29.89 -4.22
CA GLN A 293 20.16 31.02 -3.85
C GLN A 293 20.79 31.94 -2.79
N ARG A 294 22.01 31.65 -2.34
CA ARG A 294 22.72 32.52 -1.38
C ARG A 294 23.10 33.85 -2.09
N PRO A 295 22.64 35.01 -1.61
CA PRO A 295 23.08 36.29 -2.17
C PRO A 295 24.58 36.45 -1.96
N ALA A 296 25.26 37.05 -2.96
CA ALA A 296 26.68 37.38 -2.87
C ALA A 296 26.96 38.16 -1.58
N SER A 297 28.04 37.80 -0.88
CA SER A 297 28.41 38.44 0.38
C SER A 297 28.72 39.93 0.15
N PRO A 298 28.29 40.87 1.02
CA PRO A 298 28.51 42.31 0.82
C PRO A 298 29.99 42.73 0.87
N GLU A 299 30.90 41.82 1.22
CA GLU A 299 32.33 42.11 1.35
C GLU A 299 33.03 42.37 0.01
N ASP A 300 32.48 41.92 -1.12
CA ASP A 300 33.07 42.16 -2.44
C ASP A 300 32.81 43.57 -3.00
N GLU A 301 31.82 44.32 -2.47
CA GLU A 301 31.54 45.70 -2.93
C GLU A 301 32.39 46.78 -2.23
N LEU A 302 33.01 46.48 -1.08
CA LEU A 302 33.73 47.49 -0.28
C LEU A 302 35.13 47.85 -0.82
N LYS A 303 35.69 47.09 -1.76
CA LYS A 303 37.03 47.37 -2.32
C LYS A 303 37.06 48.44 -3.42
N GLN A 304 35.90 48.91 -3.89
CA GLN A 304 35.84 49.80 -5.06
C GLN A 304 35.93 51.31 -4.72
N TYR A 305 35.89 51.70 -3.44
CA TYR A 305 35.83 53.11 -3.01
C TYR A 305 37.01 53.59 -2.16
N ASP A 306 38.08 52.81 -2.02
CA ASP A 306 39.29 53.29 -1.34
C ASP A 306 40.13 54.15 -2.29
N GLN A 307 39.81 55.44 -2.37
CA GLN A 307 40.49 56.45 -3.19
C GLN A 307 41.71 57.06 -2.47
N THR A 308 42.26 56.40 -1.46
CA THR A 308 43.41 56.93 -0.70
C THR A 308 44.67 56.95 -1.58
N PRO A 309 45.32 58.12 -1.77
CA PRO A 309 46.55 58.20 -2.57
C PRO A 309 47.66 57.35 -1.94
N LEU A 310 48.38 56.59 -2.76
CA LEU A 310 49.50 55.76 -2.31
C LEU A 310 50.58 56.63 -1.65
N ILE A 311 51.02 56.26 -0.45
CA ILE A 311 52.08 56.97 0.27
C ILE A 311 53.43 56.70 -0.43
N PRO A 312 54.19 57.74 -0.83
CA PRO A 312 55.52 57.57 -1.42
C PRO A 312 56.48 56.87 -0.46
N THR A 313 57.46 56.16 -0.99
CA THR A 313 58.48 55.45 -0.19
C THR A 313 59.33 56.37 0.69
N GLU A 314 59.39 57.66 0.37
CA GLU A 314 60.09 58.69 1.16
C GLU A 314 59.25 59.23 2.34
N GLY A 315 58.00 58.78 2.46
CA GLY A 315 57.02 59.24 3.44
C GLY A 315 56.16 60.41 2.94
N ILE A 316 55.17 60.79 3.75
CA ILE A 316 54.37 62.00 3.49
C ILE A 316 55.20 63.27 3.81
N PRO A 317 54.88 64.43 3.22
CA PRO A 317 55.63 65.66 3.45
C PRO A 317 55.79 66.00 4.93
N VAL A 318 56.98 66.49 5.32
CA VAL A 318 57.29 66.80 6.72
C VAL A 318 56.29 67.81 7.26
N GLY A 319 55.62 67.45 8.37
CA GLY A 319 54.59 68.26 9.02
C GLY A 319 53.15 67.94 8.62
N TRP A 320 52.92 67.03 7.68
CA TRP A 320 51.58 66.59 7.30
C TRP A 320 51.07 65.44 8.18
N THR A 321 49.77 65.42 8.45
CA THR A 321 49.07 64.26 9.04
C THR A 321 48.58 63.31 7.95
N MET A 322 48.24 62.08 8.33
CA MET A 322 47.70 61.09 7.39
C MET A 322 46.34 61.50 6.81
N GLU A 323 45.55 62.25 7.58
CA GLU A 323 44.27 62.82 7.12
C GLU A 323 44.48 63.91 6.06
N GLN A 324 45.50 64.76 6.24
CA GLN A 324 45.88 65.73 5.21
C GLN A 324 46.39 65.05 3.94
N TRP A 325 47.10 63.93 4.07
CA TRP A 325 47.52 63.11 2.94
C TRP A 325 46.33 62.48 2.18
N GLN A 326 45.35 61.95 2.90
CA GLN A 326 44.13 61.40 2.31
C GLN A 326 43.37 62.43 1.48
N HIS A 327 43.34 63.69 1.93
CA HIS A 327 42.60 64.76 1.26
C HIS A 327 43.37 65.47 0.14
N PHE A 328 44.68 65.70 0.30
CA PHE A 328 45.47 66.54 -0.61
C PHE A 328 46.65 65.82 -1.26
N GLY A 329 46.88 64.54 -0.95
CA GLY A 329 48.05 63.78 -1.41
C GLY A 329 48.12 63.64 -2.92
N GLN A 330 46.98 63.40 -3.60
CA GLN A 330 46.97 63.30 -5.07
C GLN A 330 47.31 64.64 -5.73
N GLN A 331 46.75 65.75 -5.23
CA GLN A 331 47.06 67.08 -5.75
C GLN A 331 48.52 67.46 -5.53
N TYR A 332 49.09 67.12 -4.37
CA TYR A 332 50.51 67.33 -4.10
C TYR A 332 51.41 66.58 -5.08
N LEU A 333 51.07 65.32 -5.41
CA LEU A 333 51.79 64.53 -6.41
C LEU A 333 51.67 65.13 -7.82
N ASP A 334 50.48 65.60 -8.18
CA ASP A 334 50.21 66.22 -9.48
C ASP A 334 50.95 67.56 -9.63
N ASP A 335 51.04 68.37 -8.57
CA ASP A 335 51.79 69.64 -8.56
C ASP A 335 53.31 69.41 -8.65
N LEU A 336 53.82 68.36 -8.00
CA LEU A 336 55.22 67.94 -8.13
C LEU A 336 55.56 67.48 -9.55
N ALA A 337 54.61 66.84 -10.23
CA ALA A 337 54.73 66.46 -11.63
C ALA A 337 54.49 67.63 -12.61
N GLY A 338 53.79 68.68 -12.18
CA GLY A 338 53.30 69.80 -13.00
C GLY A 338 54.07 71.12 -12.91
N GLY A 339 55.09 71.24 -12.05
CA GLY A 339 55.86 72.48 -11.87
C GLY A 339 56.91 72.77 -12.96
N GLY A 340 56.53 73.50 -14.00
CA GLY A 340 57.42 74.44 -14.73
C GLY A 340 57.11 75.88 -14.33
N PRO A 341 57.99 76.89 -14.55
CA PRO A 341 58.64 77.10 -15.84
C PRO A 341 60.05 77.74 -15.74
N ILE A 342 60.61 78.19 -16.86
CA ILE A 342 61.32 79.48 -16.84
C ILE A 342 60.30 80.53 -17.25
#